data_AF-A0AAW9QJU0-F1
#
_entry.id   AF-A0AAW9QJU0-F1
#
_cell.length_a   1.000
_cell.length_b   1.000
_cell.length_c   1.000
_cell.angle_alpha   90.00
_cell.angle_beta   90.00
_cell.angle_gamma   90.00
#
_symmetry.space_group_name_H-M   'P 1'
#
loop_
_entity.id
_entity.type
_entity.pdbx_description
1 polymer ?
#
loop_
_entity_poly.entity_id
_entity_poly.type
_entity_poly.pdbx_seq_one_letter_code
_entity_poly.pdbx_strand_id
1 'polypeptide(L)'
;MTHSRPSVWAPIITAFAIWFVHFMVCWVATEIWSDRWPANATAWVATAVALAAVGVHFMRIAASHQAGRLPGWSFRFAQGATAIAGAAIVFSVVPSLVIVP
;
A
#
# COMPACT_ATOMS: atom_id res chain seq x y z
N MET A 1 22.57 -8.42 24.73
CA MET A 1 21.78 -8.52 23.49
C MET A 1 20.35 -8.11 23.81
N THR A 2 19.99 -6.84 23.58
CA THR A 2 18.63 -6.34 23.77
C THR A 2 17.72 -6.92 22.69
N HIS A 3 16.85 -7.86 23.05
CA HIS A 3 15.76 -8.30 22.18
C HIS A 3 14.81 -7.11 21.99
N SER A 4 14.97 -6.38 20.89
CA SER A 4 13.99 -5.39 20.44
C SER A 4 12.65 -6.12 20.31
N ARG A 5 11.68 -5.81 21.19
CA ARG A 5 10.34 -6.37 21.07
C ARG A 5 9.83 -6.08 19.65
N PRO A 6 9.25 -7.06 18.94
CA PRO A 6 8.70 -6.82 17.63
C PRO A 6 7.72 -5.64 17.71
N SER A 7 8.01 -4.56 16.97
CA SER A 7 7.22 -3.34 17.01
C SER A 7 5.83 -3.62 16.46
N VAL A 8 4.81 -3.48 17.31
CA VAL A 8 3.39 -3.62 16.96
C VAL A 8 3.00 -2.62 15.87
N TRP A 9 3.66 -1.46 15.82
CA TRP A 9 3.36 -0.36 14.92
C TRP A 9 4.00 -0.50 13.53
N ALA A 10 5.13 -1.19 13.44
CA ALA A 10 5.87 -1.36 12.19
C ALA A 10 4.99 -1.84 11.00
N PRO A 11 4.18 -2.91 11.12
CA PRO A 11 3.38 -3.38 10.00
C PRO A 11 2.28 -2.40 9.56
N ILE A 12 1.77 -1.57 10.48
CA ILE A 12 0.77 -0.54 10.16
C ILE A 12 1.45 0.60 9.40
N ILE A 13 2.59 1.08 9.90
CA ILE A 13 3.39 2.13 9.26
C ILE A 13 3.80 1.69 7.86
N THR A 14 4.22 0.44 7.67
CA THR A 14 4.54 -0.08 6.33
C THR A 14 3.34 -0.04 5.38
N ALA A 15 2.14 -0.42 5.82
CA ALA A 15 0.96 -0.38 4.97
C ALA A 15 0.61 1.05 4.52
N PHE A 16 0.63 2.01 5.45
CA PHE A 16 0.39 3.42 5.12
C PHE A 16 1.52 4.02 4.28
N ALA A 17 2.77 3.64 4.49
CA ALA A 17 3.89 4.07 3.68
C ALA A 17 3.75 3.61 2.22
N ILE A 18 3.31 2.36 1.99
CA ILE A 18 3.03 1.86 0.64
C ILE A 18 1.96 2.71 -0.05
N TRP A 19 0.84 2.97 0.64
CA TRP A 19 -0.21 3.83 0.11
C TRP A 19 0.28 5.26 -0.16
N PHE A 20 1.02 5.86 0.78
CA PHE A 20 1.50 7.24 0.66
C PHE A 20 2.48 7.40 -0.52
N VAL A 21 3.42 6.47 -0.69
CA VAL A 21 4.34 6.49 -1.83
C VAL A 21 3.57 6.33 -3.14
N HIS A 22 2.60 5.42 -3.20
CA HIS A 22 1.73 5.28 -4.36
C HIS A 22 0.99 6.59 -4.69
N PHE A 23 0.38 7.22 -3.69
CA PHE A 23 -0.31 8.50 -3.84
C PHE A 23 0.62 9.60 -4.36
N MET A 24 1.83 9.72 -3.80
CA MET A 24 2.83 10.69 -4.26
C MET A 24 3.23 10.47 -5.72
N VAL A 25 3.41 9.22 -6.15
CA VAL A 25 3.74 8.90 -7.54
C VAL A 25 2.59 9.30 -8.48
N CYS A 26 1.35 8.98 -8.11
CA CYS A 26 0.18 9.39 -8.89
C CYS A 26 0.05 10.91 -8.98
N TRP A 27 0.24 11.62 -7.86
CA TRP A 27 0.20 13.08 -7.84
C TRP A 27 1.29 13.73 -8.70
N VAL A 28 2.54 13.29 -8.56
CA VAL A 28 3.67 13.79 -9.36
C VAL A 28 3.46 13.52 -10.85
N ALA A 29 2.91 12.36 -11.21
CA ALA A 29 2.61 12.04 -12.61
C ALA A 29 1.60 13.03 -13.21
N THR A 30 0.58 13.44 -12.44
CA THR A 30 -0.40 14.44 -12.90
C THR A 30 0.14 15.86 -12.95
N GLU A 31 1.17 16.17 -12.14
CA GLU A 31 1.80 17.49 -12.12
C GLU A 31 2.81 17.67 -13.26
N ILE A 32 3.58 16.61 -13.58
CA ILE A 32 4.65 16.66 -14.59
C ILE A 32 4.09 16.55 -16.01
N TRP A 33 3.16 15.62 -16.24
CA TRP A 33 2.61 15.40 -17.57
C TRP A 33 1.27 16.12 -17.73
N SER A 34 1.26 17.13 -18.60
CA SER A 34 0.04 17.77 -19.08
C SER A 34 -0.80 16.85 -19.98
N ASP A 35 -0.15 15.89 -20.65
CA ASP A 35 -0.83 14.85 -21.43
C ASP A 35 -1.37 13.73 -20.52
N ARG A 36 -2.67 13.44 -20.66
CA ARG A 36 -3.35 12.46 -19.79
C ARG A 36 -2.86 11.03 -19.98
N TRP A 37 -2.36 10.68 -21.16
CA TRP A 37 -1.95 9.30 -21.48
C TRP A 37 -0.73 8.82 -20.67
N PRO A 38 0.42 9.52 -20.66
CA PRO A 38 1.56 9.13 -19.82
C PRO A 38 1.26 9.21 -18.31
N ALA A 39 0.43 10.17 -17.88
CA ALA A 39 -0.03 10.25 -16.49
C ALA A 39 -0.87 9.01 -16.09
N ASN A 40 -1.82 8.59 -16.93
CA ASN A 40 -2.65 7.41 -16.70
C ASN A 40 -1.82 6.11 -16.72
N ALA A 41 -0.92 5.94 -17.69
CA ALA A 41 -0.04 4.78 -17.76
C ALA A 41 0.83 4.67 -16.49
N THR A 42 1.38 5.79 -16.01
CA THR A 42 2.17 5.85 -14.78
C THR A 42 1.31 5.46 -13.56
N ALA A 43 0.09 5.99 -13.47
CA ALA A 43 -0.84 5.63 -12.39
C ALA A 43 -1.17 4.13 -12.38
N TRP A 44 -1.40 3.51 -13.54
CA TRP A 44 -1.66 2.07 -13.63
C TRP A 44 -0.48 1.22 -13.19
N VAL A 45 0.74 1.55 -13.66
CA VAL A 45 1.96 0.85 -13.25
C VAL A 45 2.20 1.01 -11.75
N ALA A 46 2.09 2.23 -11.22
CA ALA A 46 2.24 2.51 -9.80
C ALA A 46 1.18 1.78 -8.96
N THR A 47 -0.05 1.66 -9.46
CA THR A 47 -1.13 0.90 -8.80
C THR A 47 -0.79 -0.59 -8.74
N ALA A 48 -0.36 -1.19 -9.86
CA ALA A 48 0.00 -2.61 -9.89
C ALA A 48 1.14 -2.93 -8.91
N VAL A 49 2.18 -2.08 -8.88
CA VAL A 49 3.29 -2.23 -7.94
C VAL A 49 2.83 -2.08 -6.49
N ALA A 50 1.98 -1.09 -6.20
CA ALA A 50 1.47 -0.86 -4.86
C ALA A 50 0.60 -2.03 -4.37
N LEU A 51 -0.26 -2.59 -5.22
CA LEU A 51 -1.07 -3.77 -4.91
C LEU A 51 -0.19 -5.00 -4.67
N ALA A 52 0.85 -5.21 -5.49
CA ALA A 52 1.82 -6.29 -5.26
C ALA A 52 2.55 -6.12 -3.92
N ALA A 53 2.97 -4.90 -3.58
CA ALA A 53 3.63 -4.59 -2.31
C ALA A 53 2.70 -4.84 -1.11
N VAL A 54 1.44 -4.40 -1.18
CA VAL A 54 0.41 -4.66 -0.16
C VAL A 54 0.13 -6.16 -0.02
N GLY A 55 0.05 -6.89 -1.13
CA GLY A 55 -0.14 -8.35 -1.14
C GLY A 55 1.02 -9.10 -0.48
N VAL A 56 2.26 -8.77 -0.83
CA VAL A 56 3.46 -9.33 -0.18
C VAL A 56 3.49 -8.97 1.30
N HIS A 57 3.13 -7.74 1.66
CA HIS A 57 3.06 -7.30 3.06
C HIS A 57 2.01 -8.09 3.86
N PHE A 58 0.84 -8.34 3.27
CA PHE A 58 -0.20 -9.19 3.85
C PHE A 58 0.33 -10.60 4.14
N MET A 59 1.01 -11.23 3.16
CA MET A 59 1.61 -12.55 3.33
C MET A 59 2.67 -12.56 4.44
N ARG A 60 3.49 -11.50 4.54
CA ARG A 60 4.50 -11.35 5.60
C ARG A 60 3.87 -11.20 6.99
N ILE A 61 2.78 -10.46 7.11
CA ILE A 61 2.03 -10.33 8.37
C ILE A 61 1.44 -11.70 8.78
N ALA A 62 0.82 -12.42 7.84
CA ALA A 62 0.27 -13.76 8.08
C ALA A 62 1.34 -14.76 8.53
N ALA A 63 2.47 -14.82 7.83
CA ALA A 63 3.60 -15.67 8.20
C ALA A 63 4.18 -15.32 9.59
N SER A 64 4.20 -14.03 9.93
CA SER A 64 4.69 -13.57 11.25
C SER A 64 3.74 -13.94 12.39
N HIS A 65 2.43 -13.94 12.14
CA HIS A 65 1.44 -14.41 13.10
C HIS A 65 1.50 -15.95 13.28
N GLN A 66 1.61 -16.71 12.20
CA GLN A 66 1.79 -18.17 12.26
C GLN A 66 3.05 -18.59 13.03
N ALA A 67 4.12 -17.80 12.92
CA ALA A 67 5.37 -18.00 13.67
C ALA A 67 5.28 -17.59 15.16
N GLY A 68 4.11 -17.17 15.66
CA GLY A 68 3.91 -16.72 17.03
C GLY A 68 4.59 -15.38 17.37
N ARG A 69 5.09 -14.65 16.36
CA ARG A 69 5.84 -13.39 16.53
C ARG A 69 4.96 -12.15 16.59
N LEU A 70 3.66 -12.30 16.30
CA LEU A 70 2.67 -11.22 16.38
C LEU A 70 1.46 -11.62 17.24
N PRO A 71 1.12 -10.83 18.28
CA PRO A 71 -0.14 -10.99 19.03
C PRO A 71 -1.36 -10.90 18.10
N GLY A 72 -2.40 -11.68 18.39
CA GLY A 72 -3.62 -11.74 17.54
C GLY A 72 -4.32 -10.39 17.34
N TRP A 73 -4.29 -9.51 18.34
CA TRP A 73 -4.85 -8.15 18.21
C TRP A 73 -4.05 -7.29 17.22
N SER A 74 -2.72 -7.32 17.31
CA SER A 74 -1.82 -6.62 16.38
C SER A 74 -1.94 -7.16 14.95
N PHE A 75 -2.13 -8.47 14.78
CA PHE A 75 -2.39 -9.10 13.49
C PHE A 75 -3.68 -8.56 12.85
N ARG A 76 -4.81 -8.58 13.58
CA ARG A 76 -6.10 -8.08 13.08
C ARG A 76 -6.05 -6.60 12.72
N PHE A 77 -5.36 -5.79 13.53
CA PHE A 77 -5.23 -4.36 13.27
C PHE A 77 -4.34 -4.08 12.04
N ALA A 78 -3.21 -4.78 11.91
CA ALA A 78 -2.35 -4.68 10.73
C ALA A 78 -3.06 -5.16 9.45
N GLN A 79 -3.89 -6.20 9.56
CA GLN A 79 -4.72 -6.69 8.46
C GLN A 79 -5.75 -5.64 8.03
N GLY A 80 -6.41 -4.99 8.99
CA GLY A 80 -7.34 -3.88 8.72
C GLY A 80 -6.65 -2.70 8.03
N ALA A 81 -5.47 -2.28 8.53
CA ALA A 81 -4.69 -1.21 7.90
C ALA A 81 -4.27 -1.57 6.47
N THR A 82 -3.89 -2.83 6.23
CA THR A 82 -3.54 -3.34 4.90
C THR A 82 -4.74 -3.31 3.95
N ALA A 83 -5.93 -3.67 4.43
CA ALA A 83 -7.16 -3.59 3.66
C ALA A 83 -7.55 -2.15 3.30
N ILE A 84 -7.45 -1.22 4.26
CA ILE A 84 -7.71 0.21 4.04
C ILE A 84 -6.73 0.78 3.02
N ALA A 85 -5.43 0.47 3.16
CA ALA A 85 -4.40 0.90 2.22
C ALA A 85 -4.68 0.37 0.80
N GLY A 86 -5.06 -0.90 0.68
CA GLY A 86 -5.47 -1.50 -0.60
C GLY A 86 -6.67 -0.79 -1.23
N ALA A 87 -7.73 -0.55 -0.44
CA ALA A 87 -8.90 0.18 -0.91
C ALA A 87 -8.56 1.61 -1.36
N ALA A 88 -7.70 2.30 -0.62
CA ALA A 88 -7.26 3.65 -0.94
C ALA A 88 -6.41 3.69 -2.22
N ILE A 89 -5.54 2.70 -2.45
CA ILE A 89 -4.78 2.54 -3.71
C ILE A 89 -5.74 2.40 -4.89
N VAL A 90 -6.72 1.50 -4.79
CA VAL A 90 -7.72 1.30 -5.86
C VAL A 90 -8.54 2.56 -6.10
N PHE A 91 -8.96 3.25 -5.04
CA PHE A 91 -9.74 4.47 -5.18
C PHE A 91 -8.93 5.61 -5.83
N SER A 92 -7.62 5.67 -5.57
CA SER A 92 -6.74 6.71 -6.11
C SER A 92 -6.58 6.63 -7.64
N VAL A 93 -6.79 5.46 -8.25
CA VAL A 93 -6.68 5.28 -9.70
C VAL A 93 -8.01 5.45 -10.45
N VAL A 94 -9.15 5.55 -9.74
CA VAL A 94 -10.49 5.67 -10.35
C VAL A 94 -10.61 6.80 -11.38
N PRO A 95 -10.11 8.02 -11.12
CA PRO A 95 -10.21 9.11 -12.11
C PRO A 95 -9.56 8.74 -13.45
N SER A 96 -8.45 8.00 -13.45
CA SER A 96 -7.76 7.56 -14.68
C SER A 96 -8.54 6.54 -15.51
N LEU A 97 -9.53 5.87 -14.90
CA LEU A 97 -10.37 4.85 -15.56
C LEU A 97 -11.66 5.44 -16.12
N VAL A 98 -12.20 6.48 -15.47
CA VAL A 98 -13.46 7.13 -15.87
C VAL A 98 -13.20 8.30 -16.82
N ILE A 99 -12.06 8.97 -16.67
CA ILE A 99 -11.62 10.07 -17.53
C ILE A 99 -10.67 9.48 -18.58
N VAL A 100 -11.25 8.72 -19.51
CA VAL A 100 -10.60 8.25 -20.72
C VAL A 100 -10.57 9.43 -21.72
N PRO A 101 -9.54 9.58 -22.58
CA PRO A 101 -9.43 10.71 -23.51
C PRO A 101 -10.68 10.97 -24.35
#